data_AF-A0A0S7WLV0-F1
#
_entry.id   AF-A0A0S7WLV0-F1
#
_cell.length_a   1.000
_cell.length_b   1.000
_cell.length_c   1.000
_cell.angle_alpha   90.00
_cell.angle_beta   90.00
_cell.angle_gamma   90.00
#
_symmetry.space_group_name_H-M   'P 1'
#
loop_
_entity.id
_entity.type
_entity.pdbx_description
1 polymer ?
#
loop_
_entity_poly.entity_id
_entity_poly.type
_entity_poly.pdbx_seq_one_letter_code
_entity_poly.pdbx_strand_id
1 'polypeptide(L)'
;MREYLNRAYDIEPELLFYGKKYGWTYRYRKSGKSLCSLFPEKDAFTVLITLGKKELEKLDPDLPRLSKKVQGLIRGTELLHDGKWLWIRLPDVGNVEDIKTILKVKRRPKLK
;
A
#
# COMPACT_ATOMS: atom_id res chain seq x y z
N MET A 1 -5.91 10.65 -0.11
CA MET A 1 -5.51 9.27 -0.51
C MET A 1 -6.54 8.57 -1.38
N ARG A 2 -7.80 8.42 -0.95
CA ARG A 2 -8.86 7.75 -1.74
C ARG A 2 -9.07 8.37 -3.13
N GLU A 3 -9.13 9.70 -3.21
CA GLU A 3 -9.25 10.41 -4.49
C GLU A 3 -8.10 10.10 -5.46
N TYR A 4 -6.87 10.04 -4.95
CA TYR A 4 -5.72 9.64 -5.75
C TYR A 4 -5.90 8.21 -6.27
N LEU A 5 -6.31 7.25 -5.43
CA LEU A 5 -6.50 5.85 -5.86
C LEU A 5 -7.56 5.72 -6.95
N ASN A 6 -8.71 6.38 -6.77
CA ASN A 6 -9.81 6.36 -7.73
C ASN A 6 -9.34 6.93 -9.09
N ARG A 7 -8.69 8.10 -9.08
CA ARG A 7 -8.19 8.76 -10.29
C ARG A 7 -7.02 8.01 -10.94
N ALA A 8 -6.11 7.47 -10.13
CA ALA A 8 -4.87 6.86 -10.60
C ALA A 8 -5.06 5.46 -11.17
N TYR A 9 -5.99 4.67 -10.64
CA TYR A 9 -6.05 3.25 -10.95
C TYR A 9 -7.36 2.81 -11.60
N ASP A 10 -8.39 3.65 -11.58
CA ASP A 10 -9.71 3.31 -12.13
C ASP A 10 -10.18 1.97 -11.54
N ILE A 11 -10.25 1.97 -10.20
CA ILE A 11 -10.67 0.86 -9.36
C ILE A 11 -11.73 1.39 -8.42
N GLU A 12 -12.92 0.79 -8.47
CA GLU A 12 -13.95 1.02 -7.47
C GLU A 12 -13.58 0.27 -6.18
N PRO A 13 -13.52 0.94 -5.02
CA PRO A 13 -13.16 0.30 -3.76
C PRO A 13 -14.32 -0.52 -3.19
N GLU A 14 -13.98 -1.64 -2.56
CA GLU A 14 -14.91 -2.44 -1.76
C GLU A 14 -14.83 -1.97 -0.30
N LEU A 15 -15.95 -1.56 0.29
CA LEU A 15 -16.05 -1.35 1.74
C LEU A 15 -16.38 -2.68 2.43
N LEU A 16 -15.53 -3.14 3.32
CA LEU A 16 -15.73 -4.40 4.03
C LEU A 16 -15.23 -4.33 5.48
N PHE A 17 -15.77 -5.22 6.31
CA PHE A 17 -15.37 -5.35 7.72
C PHE A 17 -14.22 -6.36 7.85
N TYR A 18 -13.05 -5.90 8.33
CA TYR A 18 -11.82 -6.66 8.49
C TYR A 18 -11.63 -7.14 9.94
N GLY A 19 -12.75 -7.50 10.60
CA GLY A 19 -12.77 -8.03 11.95
C GLY A 19 -12.64 -6.97 13.05
N LYS A 20 -12.79 -7.40 14.31
CA LYS A 20 -12.84 -6.52 15.48
C LYS A 20 -11.56 -5.68 15.68
N LYS A 21 -10.40 -6.21 15.27
CA LYS A 21 -9.10 -5.54 15.47
C LYS A 21 -8.92 -4.33 14.54
N TYR A 22 -9.36 -4.43 13.29
CA TYR A 22 -9.08 -3.43 12.25
C TYR A 22 -10.33 -2.67 11.77
N GLY A 23 -11.52 -3.16 12.09
CA GLY A 23 -12.77 -2.49 11.76
C GLY A 23 -13.03 -2.46 10.25
N TRP A 24 -13.58 -1.35 9.77
CA TRP A 24 -13.90 -1.15 8.36
C TRP A 24 -12.66 -0.84 7.52
N THR A 25 -12.62 -1.33 6.29
CA THR A 25 -11.54 -1.04 5.34
C THR A 25 -12.07 -0.78 3.94
N TYR A 26 -11.41 0.13 3.23
CA TYR A 26 -11.58 0.27 1.78
C TYR A 26 -10.52 -0.55 1.08
N ARG A 27 -10.94 -1.67 0.46
CA ARG A 27 -10.06 -2.55 -0.30
C ARG A 27 -10.09 -2.20 -1.78
N TYR A 28 -8.92 -1.96 -2.36
CA TYR A 28 -8.73 -1.73 -3.79
C TYR A 28 -8.13 -2.98 -4.40
N ARG A 29 -8.87 -3.64 -5.29
CA ARG A 29 -8.40 -4.81 -6.03
C ARG A 29 -8.94 -4.79 -7.46
N LYS A 30 -8.23 -5.44 -8.38
CA LYS A 30 -8.70 -5.58 -9.77
C LYS A 30 -8.14 -6.84 -10.40
N SER A 31 -9.02 -7.59 -11.05
CA SER A 31 -8.73 -8.90 -11.65
C SER A 31 -8.14 -9.89 -10.63
N GLY A 32 -8.76 -10.00 -9.46
CA GLY A 32 -8.34 -10.92 -8.38
C GLY A 32 -7.08 -10.49 -7.61
N LYS A 33 -6.38 -9.43 -8.01
CA LYS A 33 -5.15 -8.96 -7.37
C LYS A 33 -5.39 -7.72 -6.51
N SER A 34 -4.89 -7.74 -5.27
CA SER A 34 -4.90 -6.59 -4.36
C SER A 34 -3.97 -5.48 -4.87
N LEU A 35 -4.43 -4.24 -4.81
CA LEU A 35 -3.60 -3.04 -4.93
C LEU A 35 -3.20 -2.55 -3.53
N CYS A 36 -4.18 -2.23 -2.69
CA CYS A 36 -3.98 -1.89 -1.29
C CYS A 36 -5.31 -1.94 -0.51
N SER A 37 -5.21 -1.94 0.82
CA SER A 37 -6.35 -1.70 1.72
C SER A 37 -6.09 -0.46 2.57
N LEU A 38 -7.12 0.35 2.79
CA LEU A 38 -7.07 1.53 3.64
C LEU A 38 -7.90 1.31 4.90
N PHE A 39 -7.26 1.39 6.06
CA PHE A 39 -7.87 1.25 7.37
C PHE A 39 -7.99 2.63 8.01
N PRO A 40 -9.20 3.18 8.16
CA PRO A 40 -9.42 4.41 8.91
C PRO A 40 -9.06 4.19 10.38
N GLU A 41 -8.37 5.16 10.97
CA GLU A 41 -8.04 5.18 12.40
C GLU A 41 -8.37 6.57 12.96
N LYS A 42 -8.34 6.69 14.29
CA LYS A 42 -8.43 8.01 14.93
C LYS A 42 -7.19 8.83 14.56
N ASP A 43 -7.41 9.98 13.92
CA ASP A 43 -6.39 10.96 13.49
C ASP A 43 -5.31 10.39 12.56
N ALA A 44 -5.57 9.25 11.92
CA ALA A 44 -4.61 8.53 11.09
C ALA A 44 -5.29 7.57 10.12
N PHE A 45 -4.50 6.91 9.28
CA PHE A 45 -4.93 5.72 8.57
C PHE A 45 -3.74 4.82 8.26
N THR A 46 -4.01 3.52 8.17
CA THR A 46 -3.02 2.54 7.73
C THR A 46 -3.29 2.08 6.31
N VAL A 47 -2.25 2.04 5.50
CA VAL A 47 -2.26 1.43 4.17
C VAL A 47 -1.59 0.08 4.26
N LEU A 48 -2.31 -0.98 3.87
CA LEU A 48 -1.74 -2.29 3.69
C LEU A 48 -1.41 -2.50 2.21
N ILE A 49 -0.14 -2.77 1.91
CA ILE A 49 0.34 -3.10 0.57
C ILE A 49 1.13 -4.41 0.65
N THR A 50 0.76 -5.39 -0.18
CA THR A 50 1.54 -6.63 -0.31
C THR A 50 2.50 -6.48 -1.49
N LEU A 51 3.80 -6.75 -1.31
CA LEU A 51 4.79 -6.74 -2.40
C LEU A 51 5.43 -8.11 -2.59
N GLY A 52 5.24 -8.72 -3.77
CA GLY A 52 5.94 -9.94 -4.17
C GLY A 52 7.37 -9.66 -4.65
N LYS A 53 8.13 -10.73 -4.90
CA LYS A 53 9.55 -10.65 -5.29
C LYS A 53 9.82 -9.71 -6.47
N LYS A 54 9.05 -9.84 -7.55
CA LYS A 54 9.18 -8.98 -8.76
C LYS A 54 8.85 -7.51 -8.48
N GLU A 55 7.97 -7.22 -7.53
CA GLU A 55 7.64 -5.85 -7.16
C GLU A 55 8.75 -5.25 -6.28
N LEU A 56 9.36 -6.05 -5.41
CA LEU A 56 10.52 -5.65 -4.62
C LEU A 56 11.75 -5.34 -5.49
N GLU A 57 12.04 -6.20 -6.47
CA GLU A 57 13.14 -5.97 -7.44
C GLU A 57 12.95 -4.65 -8.22
N LYS A 58 11.71 -4.33 -8.59
CA LYS A 58 11.38 -3.06 -9.26
C LYS A 58 11.43 -1.86 -8.32
N LEU A 59 11.19 -2.05 -7.02
CA LEU A 59 11.23 -0.98 -6.03
C LEU A 59 12.66 -0.65 -5.60
N ASP A 60 13.60 -1.58 -5.72
CA ASP A 60 14.98 -1.44 -5.24
C ASP A 60 15.67 -0.13 -5.66
N PRO A 61 15.57 0.33 -6.94
CA PRO A 61 16.17 1.60 -7.35
C PRO A 61 15.55 2.84 -6.68
N ASP A 62 14.27 2.76 -6.31
CA ASP A 62 13.54 3.84 -5.64
C ASP A 62 13.57 3.72 -4.11
N LEU A 63 14.02 2.58 -3.56
CA LEU A 63 14.07 2.32 -2.13
C LEU A 63 14.84 3.42 -1.35
N PRO A 64 16.00 3.94 -1.83
CA PRO A 64 16.70 5.03 -1.14
C PRO A 64 15.91 6.35 -1.05
N ARG A 65 14.91 6.55 -1.95
CA ARG A 65 14.07 7.76 -2.01
C ARG A 65 12.90 7.72 -1.03
N LEU A 66 12.53 6.54 -0.53
CA LEU A 66 11.48 6.38 0.47
C LEU A 66 11.95 6.89 1.84
N SER A 67 11.02 7.23 2.71
CA SER A 67 11.36 7.58 4.10
C SER A 67 12.10 6.45 4.82
N LYS A 68 13.01 6.79 5.74
CA LYS A 68 13.84 5.80 6.46
C LYS A 68 13.02 4.73 7.19
N LYS A 69 11.87 5.12 7.75
CA LYS A 69 10.95 4.19 8.42
C LYS A 69 10.32 3.21 7.44
N VAL A 70 9.88 3.66 6.26
CA VAL A 70 9.38 2.77 5.20
C VAL A 70 10.48 1.84 4.67
N GLN A 71 11.71 2.35 4.49
CA GLN A 71 12.85 1.50 4.12
C GLN A 71 13.11 0.40 5.15
N GLY A 72 13.11 0.76 6.44
CA GLY A 72 13.25 -0.18 7.55
C GLY A 72 12.15 -1.23 7.55
N LEU A 73 10.90 -0.81 7.37
CA LEU A 73 9.74 -1.70 7.26
C LEU A 73 9.91 -2.71 6.10
N ILE A 74 10.26 -2.24 4.91
CA ILE A 74 10.44 -3.11 3.74
C ILE A 74 11.57 -4.12 3.97
N ARG A 75 12.69 -3.69 4.56
CA ARG A 75 13.83 -4.59 4.85
C ARG A 75 13.48 -5.61 5.93
N GLY A 76 12.83 -5.17 7.01
CA GLY A 76 12.52 -6.00 8.18
C GLY A 76 11.28 -6.88 8.05
N THR A 77 10.39 -6.63 7.08
CA THR A 77 9.20 -7.47 6.86
C THR A 77 9.59 -8.77 6.16
N GLU A 78 9.14 -9.91 6.68
CA GLU A 78 9.37 -11.22 6.08
C GLU A 78 8.67 -11.36 4.72
N LEU A 79 9.33 -12.01 3.75
CA LEU A 79 8.74 -12.33 2.45
C LEU A 79 7.99 -13.66 2.55
N LEU A 80 6.66 -13.59 2.57
CA LEU A 80 5.78 -14.76 2.55
C LEU A 80 5.50 -15.23 1.11
N HIS A 81 4.75 -16.32 0.97
CA HIS A 81 4.36 -16.90 -0.33
C HIS A 81 3.63 -15.90 -1.24
N ASP A 82 2.84 -14.99 -0.66
CA ASP A 82 2.05 -13.98 -1.35
C ASP A 82 2.72 -12.59 -1.36
N GLY A 83 3.84 -12.43 -0.66
CA GLY A 83 4.66 -11.23 -0.63
C GLY A 83 4.95 -10.69 0.78
N LYS A 84 5.62 -9.54 0.85
CA LYS A 84 5.78 -8.76 2.09
C LYS A 84 4.52 -7.96 2.36
N TRP A 85 3.89 -8.17 3.51
CA TRP A 85 2.71 -7.43 3.94
C TRP A 85 3.13 -6.16 4.69
N LEU A 86 3.15 -5.03 3.98
CA LEU A 86 3.61 -3.76 4.51
C LEU A 86 2.43 -2.98 5.10
N TRP A 87 2.40 -2.87 6.42
CA TRP A 87 1.45 -2.05 7.17
C TRP A 87 2.06 -0.66 7.40
N ILE A 88 1.68 0.30 6.56
CA ILE A 88 2.23 1.66 6.60
C ILE A 88 1.20 2.59 7.21
N ARG A 89 1.36 2.94 8.49
CA ARG A 89 0.54 3.92 9.19
C ARG A 89 1.00 5.34 8.85
N LEU A 90 0.09 6.21 8.44
CA LEU A 90 0.38 7.62 8.18
C LEU A 90 -0.17 8.49 9.32
N PRO A 91 0.59 9.51 9.78
CA PRO A 91 1.89 9.95 9.26
C PRO A 91 3.12 9.26 9.91
N ASP A 92 2.93 8.32 10.84
CA ASP A 92 4.02 7.83 11.70
C ASP A 92 5.14 7.09 10.95
N VAL A 93 4.77 6.17 10.06
CA VAL A 93 5.69 5.25 9.39
C VAL A 93 6.09 5.80 8.04
N GLY A 94 5.15 6.39 7.32
CA GLY A 94 5.40 6.92 5.99
C GLY A 94 4.54 8.14 5.70
N ASN A 95 4.76 8.71 4.52
CA ASN A 95 3.97 9.81 3.98
C ASN A 95 3.21 9.37 2.72
N VAL A 96 2.41 10.27 2.17
CA VAL A 96 1.59 9.98 0.99
C VAL A 96 2.46 9.69 -0.24
N GLU A 97 3.63 10.30 -0.34
CA GLU A 97 4.57 10.18 -1.45
C GLU A 97 5.26 8.81 -1.46
N ASP A 98 5.61 8.26 -0.29
CA ASP A 98 6.09 6.89 -0.13
C ASP A 98 5.06 5.90 -0.66
N ILE A 99 3.80 6.05 -0.23
CA ILE A 99 2.69 5.19 -0.67
C ILE A 99 2.50 5.28 -2.18
N LYS A 100 2.49 6.49 -2.76
CA LYS A 100 2.35 6.68 -4.21
C LYS A 100 3.48 5.99 -4.97
N THR A 101 4.72 6.09 -4.50
CA THR A 101 5.88 5.45 -5.12
C THR A 101 5.75 3.92 -5.10
N ILE A 102 5.43 3.34 -3.95
CA ILE A 102 5.22 1.90 -3.82
C ILE A 102 4.06 1.41 -4.71
N LEU A 103 2.94 2.15 -4.74
CA LEU A 103 1.78 1.77 -5.55
C LEU A 103 2.07 1.83 -7.06
N LYS A 104 2.91 2.77 -7.52
CA LYS A 104 3.33 2.85 -8.92
C LYS A 104 4.14 1.63 -9.35
N VAL A 105 4.97 1.09 -8.45
CA VAL A 105 5.72 -0.14 -8.68
C VAL A 105 4.79 -1.36 -8.69
N LYS A 106 3.85 -1.43 -7.74
CA LYS A 106 2.85 -2.49 -7.64
C LYS A 106 1.94 -2.57 -8.86
N ARG A 107 1.49 -1.41 -9.36
CA ARG A 107 0.68 -1.30 -10.56
C ARG A 107 0.96 0.01 -11.26
N ARG A 108 1.13 -0.03 -12.58
CA ARG A 108 1.23 1.19 -13.39
C ARG A 108 -0.08 1.99 -13.28
N PRO A 109 -0.05 3.28 -12.88
CA PRO A 109 -1.22 4.15 -12.92
C PRO A 109 -1.73 4.34 -14.35
N LYS A 110 -3.02 4.67 -14.49
CA LYS A 110 -3.68 5.06 -15.73
C LYS A 110 -3.69 6.57 -15.98
N LEU A 111 -3.24 7.38 -15.02
CA LEU A 111 -3.12 8.82 -15.23
C LEU A 111 -2.15 9.07 -16.39
N LYS A 112 -2.62 9.82 -17.39
CA LYS A 112 -1.77 10.45 -18.39
C LYS A 112 -1.00 11.60 -17.76
#